data_AF-A0AAE3DYW7-F1
#
_entry.id   AF-A0AAE3DYW7-F1
#
_cell.length_a   1.000
_cell.length_b   1.000
_cell.length_c   1.000
_cell.angle_alpha   90.00
_cell.angle_beta   90.00
_cell.angle_gamma   90.00
#
_symmetry.space_group_name_H-M   'P 1'
#
loop_
_entity.id
_entity.type
_entity.pdbx_description
1 polymer ?
#
loop_
_entity_poly.entity_id
_entity_poly.type
_entity_poly.pdbx_seq_one_letter_code
_entity_poly.pdbx_strand_id
1 'polypeptide(L)'
;MDTRKMSNGESELFEFDEDTKPYFVDYTLTDFIVKMINEKRITTAQIADLSNLEPNYINKLRIGQIKKPSRDKLLQLAFGLSFTEDETQLLLRLAGLCALYPRFKRDYIIMTCIRANKSIWECNDYLIENGVDGVVTEE
;
A
#
# COMPACT_ATOMS: atom_id res chain seq x y z
N MET A 1 37.50 23.53 -3.33
CA MET A 1 37.43 22.19 -2.73
C MET A 1 37.65 22.37 -1.25
N ASP A 2 36.61 22.24 -0.44
CA ASP A 2 36.72 22.29 1.01
C ASP A 2 35.89 21.13 1.56
N THR A 3 36.50 19.94 1.57
CA THR A 3 35.94 18.76 2.20
C THR A 3 36.19 18.89 3.69
N ARG A 4 35.30 19.63 4.37
CA ARG A 4 35.21 19.60 5.83
C ARG A 4 34.99 18.16 6.25
N LYS A 5 36.00 17.61 6.92
CA LYS A 5 35.97 16.32 7.61
C LYS A 5 34.74 16.30 8.52
N MET A 6 33.79 15.42 8.22
CA MET A 6 32.73 15.08 9.16
C MET A 6 33.36 14.41 10.38
N SER A 7 33.00 14.89 11.57
CA SER A 7 33.45 14.38 12.86
C SER A 7 32.92 12.96 13.12
N ASN A 8 33.79 12.10 13.65
CA ASN A 8 33.57 10.69 14.03
C ASN A 8 32.32 10.38 14.90
N GLY A 9 31.61 11.37 15.45
CA GLY A 9 30.51 11.16 16.40
C GLY A 9 29.13 10.89 15.78
N GLU A 10 28.91 11.19 14.49
CA GLU A 10 27.61 10.94 13.85
C GLU A 10 27.45 9.48 13.39
N SER A 11 28.57 8.80 13.15
CA SER A 11 28.61 7.39 12.71
C SER A 11 28.22 6.39 13.80
N GLU A 12 28.52 6.68 15.06
CA GLU A 12 28.14 5.83 16.21
C GLU A 12 26.62 5.86 16.48
N LEU A 13 25.93 6.91 16.03
CA LEU A 13 24.48 7.08 16.28
C LEU A 13 23.61 6.12 15.45
N PHE A 14 24.17 5.57 14.37
CA PHE A 14 23.49 4.67 13.43
C PHE A 14 24.20 3.31 13.32
N GLU A 15 25.04 2.96 14.30
CA GLU A 15 25.58 1.61 14.41
C GLU A 15 24.48 0.65 14.86
N PHE A 16 24.09 -0.25 13.96
CA PHE A 16 23.14 -1.31 14.24
C PHE A 16 23.90 -2.55 14.70
N ASP A 17 23.83 -2.87 15.98
CA ASP A 17 24.37 -4.09 16.59
C ASP A 17 23.49 -5.33 16.30
N GLU A 18 23.96 -6.52 16.69
CA GLU A 18 23.16 -7.75 16.56
C GLU A 18 21.89 -7.73 17.42
N ASP A 19 21.87 -6.92 18.49
CA ASP A 19 20.71 -6.75 19.36
C ASP A 19 19.62 -5.90 18.70
N THR A 20 19.98 -4.99 17.79
CA THR A 20 19.06 -4.12 17.06
C THR A 20 18.49 -4.77 15.79
N LYS A 21 19.21 -5.75 15.22
CA LYS A 21 18.77 -6.52 14.04
C LYS A 21 17.33 -7.06 14.10
N PRO A 22 16.87 -7.70 15.19
CA PRO A 22 15.51 -8.21 15.29
C PRO A 22 14.41 -7.14 15.30
N TYR A 23 14.75 -5.85 15.48
CA TYR A 23 13.78 -4.75 15.35
C TYR A 23 13.62 -4.26 13.90
N PHE A 24 14.48 -4.70 12.96
CA PHE A 24 14.29 -4.43 11.55
C PHE A 24 13.31 -5.41 10.94
N VAL A 25 12.43 -4.88 10.11
CA VAL A 25 11.37 -5.63 9.48
C VAL A 25 11.93 -6.30 8.21
N ASP A 26 12.20 -7.60 8.28
CA ASP A 26 12.48 -8.45 7.10
C ASP A 26 11.21 -8.69 6.24
N TYR A 27 10.07 -8.18 6.68
CA TYR A 27 8.77 -8.33 6.04
C TYR A 27 8.52 -7.23 5.02
N THR A 28 8.71 -7.54 3.73
CA THR A 28 8.57 -6.54 2.67
C THR A 28 7.12 -6.38 2.20
N LEU A 29 6.86 -5.28 1.47
CA LEU A 29 5.60 -5.09 0.76
C LEU A 29 5.23 -6.29 -0.13
N THR A 30 6.22 -6.83 -0.84
CA THR A 30 6.03 -7.99 -1.73
C THR A 30 5.62 -9.23 -0.94
N ASP A 31 6.30 -9.48 0.19
CA ASP A 31 5.99 -10.64 1.06
C ASP A 31 4.56 -10.54 1.61
N PHE A 32 4.14 -9.33 2.00
CA PHE A 32 2.77 -9.09 2.44
C PHE A 32 1.75 -9.35 1.33
N ILE A 33 1.95 -8.78 0.13
CA ILE A 33 1.02 -8.98 -0.98
C ILE A 33 0.91 -10.46 -1.36
N VAL A 34 2.04 -11.17 -1.46
CA VAL A 34 2.06 -12.60 -1.81
C VAL A 34 1.38 -13.44 -0.73
N LYS A 35 1.66 -13.16 0.54
CA LYS A 35 0.99 -13.83 1.68
C LYS A 35 -0.52 -13.66 1.60
N MET A 36 -0.99 -12.41 1.45
CA MET A 36 -2.42 -12.10 1.44
C MET A 36 -3.16 -12.73 0.25
N ILE A 37 -2.54 -12.76 -0.94
CA ILE A 37 -3.10 -13.45 -2.12
C ILE A 37 -3.29 -14.95 -1.84
N ASN A 38 -2.28 -15.58 -1.24
CA ASN A 38 -2.31 -17.01 -0.94
C ASN A 38 -3.33 -17.35 0.16
N GLU A 39 -3.41 -16.54 1.22
CA GLU A 39 -4.37 -16.74 2.32
C GLU A 39 -5.82 -16.58 1.87
N LYS A 40 -6.10 -15.58 1.02
CA LYS A 40 -7.45 -15.33 0.50
C LYS A 40 -7.86 -16.25 -0.66
N ARG A 41 -6.92 -17.06 -1.18
CA ARG A 41 -7.14 -18.05 -2.26
C ARG A 41 -7.81 -17.45 -3.51
N ILE A 42 -7.44 -16.22 -3.85
CA ILE A 42 -8.01 -15.49 -4.98
C ILE A 42 -7.05 -15.50 -6.17
N THR A 43 -7.59 -15.68 -7.38
CA THR A 43 -6.78 -15.75 -8.60
C THR A 43 -6.38 -14.36 -9.09
N THR A 44 -5.28 -14.27 -9.86
CA THR A 44 -4.85 -12.99 -10.47
C THR A 44 -5.95 -12.36 -11.32
N ALA A 45 -6.75 -13.15 -12.04
CA ALA A 45 -7.86 -12.66 -12.86
C ALA A 45 -8.95 -12.02 -11.99
N GLN A 46 -9.36 -12.69 -10.91
CA GLN A 46 -10.34 -12.14 -9.98
C GLN A 46 -9.84 -10.85 -9.31
N ILE A 47 -8.55 -10.79 -8.93
CA ILE A 47 -7.97 -9.55 -8.39
C ILE A 47 -8.04 -8.45 -9.44
N ALA A 48 -7.69 -8.73 -10.70
CA ALA A 48 -7.72 -7.75 -11.79
C ALA A 48 -9.13 -7.16 -11.96
N ASP A 49 -10.14 -8.02 -12.02
CA ASP A 49 -11.54 -7.62 -12.18
C ASP A 49 -12.04 -6.76 -11.01
N LEU A 50 -11.67 -7.12 -9.77
CA LEU A 50 -12.15 -6.43 -8.56
C LEU A 50 -11.36 -5.16 -8.21
N SER A 51 -10.11 -5.05 -8.66
CA SER A 51 -9.23 -3.89 -8.37
C SER A 51 -9.14 -2.88 -9.49
N ASN A 52 -9.66 -3.20 -10.68
CA ASN A 52 -9.39 -2.46 -11.91
C ASN A 52 -7.87 -2.31 -12.20
N LEU A 53 -7.09 -3.36 -11.89
CA LEU A 53 -5.67 -3.44 -12.22
C LEU A 53 -5.45 -4.39 -13.38
N GLU A 54 -4.48 -4.07 -14.23
CA GLU A 54 -4.04 -5.01 -15.26
C GLU A 54 -3.43 -6.28 -14.62
N PRO A 55 -3.75 -7.49 -15.13
CA PRO A 55 -3.15 -8.74 -14.65
C PRO A 55 -1.62 -8.72 -14.65
N ASN A 56 -1.01 -8.05 -15.64
CA ASN A 56 0.43 -7.88 -15.74
C ASN A 56 0.98 -7.05 -14.57
N TYR A 57 0.31 -5.97 -14.18
CA TYR A 57 0.70 -5.14 -13.05
C TYR A 57 0.68 -5.94 -11.74
N ILE A 58 -0.35 -6.75 -11.51
CA ILE A 58 -0.46 -7.63 -10.34
C ILE A 58 0.69 -8.66 -10.32
N ASN A 59 1.00 -9.28 -11.45
CA ASN A 59 2.13 -10.21 -11.54
C ASN A 59 3.47 -9.52 -11.23
N LYS A 60 3.68 -8.30 -11.72
CA LYS A 60 4.88 -7.50 -11.42
C LYS A 60 4.99 -7.15 -9.93
N LEU A 61 3.87 -6.91 -9.24
CA LEU A 61 3.85 -6.75 -7.79
C LEU A 61 4.25 -8.04 -7.07
N ARG A 62 3.70 -9.20 -7.49
CA ARG A 62 4.01 -10.51 -6.88
C ARG A 62 5.48 -10.89 -6.93
N ILE A 63 6.19 -10.50 -7.99
CA ILE A 63 7.62 -10.77 -8.15
C ILE A 63 8.52 -9.64 -7.63
N GLY A 64 7.94 -8.60 -7.02
CA GLY A 64 8.69 -7.46 -6.48
C GLY A 64 9.37 -6.57 -7.53
N GLN A 65 8.94 -6.61 -8.80
CA GLN A 65 9.53 -5.78 -9.85
C GLN A 65 9.16 -4.30 -9.69
N ILE A 66 7.99 -4.01 -9.11
CA ILE A 66 7.53 -2.65 -8.83
C ILE A 66 7.99 -2.26 -7.42
N LYS A 67 9.03 -1.42 -7.34
CA LYS A 67 9.61 -0.99 -6.06
C LYS A 67 8.82 0.12 -5.35
N LYS A 68 8.09 0.95 -6.10
CA LYS A 68 7.35 2.11 -5.59
C LYS A 68 5.98 2.21 -6.26
N PRO A 69 5.02 1.34 -5.91
CA PRO A 69 3.66 1.46 -6.42
C PRO A 69 3.02 2.75 -5.89
N SER A 70 2.14 3.36 -6.69
CA SER A 70 1.41 4.55 -6.26
C SER A 70 0.38 4.20 -5.18
N ARG A 71 0.01 5.21 -4.37
CA ARG A 71 -1.01 5.07 -3.32
C ARG A 71 -2.31 4.50 -3.89
N ASP A 72 -2.78 5.06 -5.00
CA ASP A 72 -4.05 4.65 -5.61
C ASP A 72 -3.99 3.24 -6.19
N LYS A 73 -2.84 2.80 -6.74
CA LYS A 73 -2.67 1.40 -7.18
C LYS A 73 -2.68 0.41 -6.01
N LEU A 74 -2.18 0.81 -4.83
CA LEU A 74 -2.29 -0.01 -3.63
C LEU A 74 -3.70 -0.02 -3.04
N LEU A 75 -4.42 1.11 -3.12
CA LEU A 75 -5.84 1.17 -2.72
C LEU A 75 -6.70 0.31 -3.65
N GLN A 76 -6.46 0.37 -4.96
CA GLN A 76 -7.06 -0.54 -5.95
C GLN A 76 -6.85 -2.00 -5.54
N LEU A 77 -5.60 -2.38 -5.24
CA LEU A 77 -5.27 -3.72 -4.78
C LEU A 77 -5.99 -4.10 -3.47
N ALA A 78 -6.08 -3.18 -2.51
CA ALA A 78 -6.76 -3.40 -1.24
C ALA A 78 -8.25 -3.71 -1.45
N PHE A 79 -8.94 -3.01 -2.35
CA PHE A 79 -10.31 -3.36 -2.74
C PHE A 79 -10.37 -4.73 -3.43
N GLY A 80 -9.48 -5.00 -4.38
CA GLY A 80 -9.48 -6.28 -5.11
C GLY A 80 -9.21 -7.51 -4.25
N LEU A 81 -8.46 -7.35 -3.16
CA LEU A 81 -8.21 -8.38 -2.16
C LEU A 81 -9.18 -8.32 -0.97
N SER A 82 -10.19 -7.44 -1.01
CA SER A 82 -11.14 -7.22 0.08
C SER A 82 -10.42 -7.08 1.42
N PHE A 83 -9.44 -6.18 1.47
CA PHE A 83 -8.65 -5.95 2.67
C PHE A 83 -9.49 -5.34 3.78
N THR A 84 -9.14 -5.69 5.02
CA THR A 84 -9.62 -4.93 6.18
C THR A 84 -8.94 -3.56 6.24
N GLU A 85 -9.44 -2.68 7.09
CA GLU A 85 -8.79 -1.39 7.34
C GLU A 85 -7.35 -1.60 7.84
N ASP A 86 -7.12 -2.51 8.78
CA ASP A 86 -5.80 -2.80 9.34
C ASP A 86 -4.83 -3.35 8.27
N GLU A 87 -5.31 -4.26 7.43
CA GLU A 87 -4.54 -4.79 6.28
C GLU A 87 -4.18 -3.67 5.30
N THR A 88 -5.12 -2.76 5.02
CA THR A 88 -4.90 -1.62 4.12
C THR A 88 -3.90 -0.63 4.72
N GLN A 89 -3.99 -0.36 6.02
CA GLN A 89 -3.04 0.51 6.72
C GLN A 89 -1.63 -0.09 6.73
N LEU A 90 -1.52 -1.40 6.98
CA LEU A 90 -0.24 -2.10 6.92
C LEU A 90 0.34 -2.09 5.50
N LEU A 91 -0.48 -2.32 4.47
CA LEU A 91 -0.07 -2.24 3.06
C LEU A 91 0.59 -0.89 2.74
N LEU A 92 -0.04 0.21 3.14
CA LEU A 92 0.47 1.56 2.89
C LEU A 92 1.76 1.83 3.66
N ARG A 93 1.85 1.38 4.92
CA ARG A 93 3.07 1.54 5.74
C ARG A 93 4.25 0.77 5.17
N LEU A 94 4.04 -0.48 4.73
CA LEU A 94 5.07 -1.31 4.10
C LEU A 94 5.58 -0.72 2.77
N ALA A 95 4.72 0.04 2.07
CA ALA A 95 5.11 0.79 0.88
C ALA A 95 5.79 2.14 1.19
N GLY A 96 5.94 2.51 2.47
CA GLY A 96 6.48 3.82 2.89
C GLY A 96 5.54 4.98 2.58
N LEU A 97 4.24 4.71 2.43
CA LEU A 97 3.22 5.71 2.12
C LEU A 97 2.45 6.14 3.37
N CYS A 98 1.83 7.32 3.29
CA CYS A 98 0.96 7.81 4.35
C CYS A 98 -0.26 6.89 4.52
N ALA A 99 -0.46 6.46 5.77
CA ALA A 99 -1.66 5.79 6.24
C ALA A 99 -2.93 6.57 5.87
N LEU A 100 -4.06 5.89 5.75
CA LEU A 100 -5.36 6.53 5.59
C LEU A 100 -5.67 7.32 6.87
N TYR A 101 -5.94 8.62 6.74
CA TYR A 101 -6.17 9.50 7.88
C TYR A 101 -7.57 10.12 7.84
N PRO A 102 -8.46 9.81 8.81
CA PRO A 102 -9.86 10.24 8.81
C PRO A 102 -10.10 11.76 8.71
N ARG A 103 -9.10 12.60 9.01
CA ARG A 103 -9.25 14.05 8.85
C ARG A 103 -9.26 14.50 7.39
N PHE A 104 -8.76 13.68 6.46
CA PHE A 104 -8.87 13.94 5.03
C PHE A 104 -10.16 13.32 4.51
N LYS A 105 -10.98 14.13 3.83
CA LYS A 105 -12.29 13.72 3.30
C LYS A 105 -12.20 12.47 2.41
N ARG A 106 -11.22 12.45 1.51
CA ARG A 106 -10.95 11.30 0.61
C ARG A 106 -10.65 10.02 1.40
N ASP A 107 -9.73 10.09 2.34
CA ASP A 107 -9.33 8.95 3.15
C ASP A 107 -10.48 8.45 4.03
N TYR A 108 -11.27 9.35 4.62
CA TYR A 108 -12.46 8.98 5.41
C TYR A 108 -13.47 8.17 4.58
N ILE A 109 -13.76 8.61 3.35
CA ILE A 109 -14.66 7.89 2.44
C ILE A 109 -14.09 6.50 2.14
N ILE A 110 -12.82 6.41 1.73
CA ILE A 110 -12.16 5.13 1.42
C ILE A 110 -12.21 4.17 2.62
N MET A 111 -11.85 4.64 3.82
CA MET A 111 -11.90 3.83 5.05
C MET A 111 -13.33 3.33 5.34
N THR A 112 -14.34 4.18 5.10
CA THR A 112 -15.74 3.82 5.31
C THR A 112 -16.20 2.76 4.32
N CYS A 113 -15.82 2.90 3.04
CA CYS A 113 -16.09 1.91 2.00
C CYS A 113 -15.43 0.56 2.30
N ILE A 114 -14.17 0.57 2.76
CA ILE A 114 -13.46 -0.65 3.18
C ILE A 114 -14.19 -1.35 4.33
N ARG A 115 -14.55 -0.61 5.39
CA ARG A 115 -15.30 -1.17 6.53
C ARG A 115 -16.66 -1.74 6.14
N ALA A 116 -17.31 -1.12 5.15
CA ALA A 116 -18.61 -1.54 4.65
C ALA A 116 -18.52 -2.63 3.55
N ASN A 117 -17.33 -3.14 3.24
CA ASN A 117 -17.07 -4.09 2.14
C ASN A 117 -17.66 -3.64 0.80
N LYS A 118 -17.54 -2.34 0.50
CA LYS A 118 -17.97 -1.76 -0.77
C LYS A 118 -17.00 -2.09 -1.89
N SER A 119 -17.52 -2.22 -3.11
CA SER A 119 -16.68 -2.37 -4.29
C SER A 119 -15.88 -1.11 -4.58
N ILE A 120 -14.83 -1.24 -5.39
CA ILE A 120 -14.01 -0.09 -5.80
C ILE A 120 -14.83 0.94 -6.59
N TRP A 121 -15.79 0.48 -7.38
CA TRP A 121 -16.67 1.33 -8.19
C TRP A 121 -17.63 2.12 -7.30
N GLU A 122 -18.30 1.48 -6.35
CA GLU A 122 -19.13 2.18 -5.37
C GLU A 122 -18.31 3.21 -4.57
N CYS A 123 -17.08 2.86 -4.18
CA CYS A 123 -16.17 3.80 -3.51
C CYS A 123 -15.86 5.02 -4.42
N ASN A 124 -15.61 4.78 -5.71
CA ASN A 124 -15.34 5.84 -6.68
C ASN A 124 -16.54 6.77 -6.84
N ASP A 125 -17.75 6.23 -6.91
CA ASP A 125 -18.98 7.01 -6.97
C ASP A 125 -19.11 7.93 -5.75
N TYR A 126 -18.94 7.39 -4.53
CA TYR A 126 -18.97 8.19 -3.31
C TYR A 126 -17.90 9.29 -3.27
N LEU A 127 -16.71 9.03 -3.83
CA LEU A 127 -15.64 10.03 -3.92
C LEU A 127 -16.04 11.18 -4.87
N ILE A 128 -16.54 10.85 -6.06
CA ILE A 128 -16.96 11.82 -7.08
C ILE A 128 -18.15 12.64 -6.60
N GLU A 129 -19.18 12.00 -6.03
CA GLU A 129 -20.35 12.69 -5.44
C GLU A 129 -19.96 13.68 -4.34
N ASN A 130 -18.84 13.42 -3.66
CA ASN A 130 -18.30 14.28 -2.63
C ASN A 130 -17.26 15.30 -3.12
N GLY A 131 -17.02 15.39 -4.43
CA GLY A 131 -16.10 16.34 -5.05
C GLY A 131 -14.63 16.10 -4.68
N VAL A 132 -14.24 14.84 -4.48
CA VAL A 132 -12.85 14.45 -4.24
C VAL A 132 -12.39 13.46 -5.32
N ASP A 133 -11.08 13.42 -5.57
CA ASP A 133 -10.52 12.58 -6.62
C ASP A 133 -10.77 11.09 -6.37
N GLY A 134 -11.23 10.40 -7.42
CA GLY A 134 -11.46 8.96 -7.42
C GLY A 134 -10.19 8.14 -7.18
N VAL A 135 -10.36 6.87 -6.83
CA VAL A 135 -9.26 5.88 -6.76
C VAL A 135 -9.01 5.28 -8.14
N VAL A 136 -10.04 5.27 -8.98
CA VAL A 136 -9.97 4.85 -10.38
C VAL A 136 -10.28 6.05 -11.26
N THR A 137 -9.39 6.34 -12.21
CA THR A 137 -9.67 7.29 -13.28
C THR A 137 -10.33 6.53 -14.43
N GLU A 138 -11.52 6.97 -14.84
CA GLU A 138 -12.05 6.60 -16.16
C GLU A 138 -11.12 7.21 -17.21
N GLU A 139 -10.52 6.37 -18.07
CA GLU A 139 -9.79 6.83 -19.26
C GLU A 139 -10.76 7.25 -20.36
#